data_AF-A0A5C4YCR8-F1
#
_entry.id   AF-A0A5C4YCR8-F1
#
_cell.length_a   1.000
_cell.length_b   1.000
_cell.length_c   1.000
_cell.angle_alpha   90.00
_cell.angle_beta   90.00
_cell.angle_gamma   90.00
#
_symmetry.space_group_name_H-M   'P 1'
#
loop_
_entity.id
_entity.type
_entity.pdbx_description
1 polymer ?
#
loop_
_entity_poly.entity_id
_entity_poly.type
_entity_poly.pdbx_seq_one_letter_code
_entity_poly.pdbx_strand_id
1 'polypeptide(L)'
;VIMGASLDRNGFRPSRYYLTKDDMLILSSETGALKLDEKNIKAKKRLEPGKLLLVDTARGRVIADNEIKEHYANAKPYKQWLKNLVELEKQHSGVYKHKFLKEDEVLKLQKAFGWSYDELKMSVASMAQNGKEALAAMGVDTPLAILSKTYQP
;
A
#
# COMPACT_ATOMS: atom_id res chain seq x y z
N VAL A 1 -5.90 -21.92 24.37
CA VAL A 1 -6.39 -21.51 23.03
C VAL A 1 -5.73 -20.18 22.71
N ILE A 2 -5.32 -19.96 21.46
CA ILE A 2 -4.76 -18.68 21.03
C ILE A 2 -5.83 -17.99 20.18
N MET A 3 -6.16 -16.76 20.53
CA MET A 3 -7.10 -15.91 19.78
C MET A 3 -6.38 -14.61 19.41
N GLY A 4 -6.68 -14.06 18.23
CA GLY A 4 -6.06 -12.81 17.82
C GLY A 4 -6.87 -12.01 16.82
N ALA A 5 -6.52 -10.74 16.72
CA ALA A 5 -7.06 -9.80 15.74
C ALA A 5 -5.90 -8.99 15.15
N SER A 6 -5.99 -8.70 13.86
CA SER A 6 -5.01 -7.87 13.14
C SER A 6 -5.73 -6.77 12.39
N LEU A 7 -5.13 -5.59 12.34
CA LEU A 7 -5.60 -4.51 11.50
C LEU A 7 -4.73 -4.36 10.26
N ASP A 8 -5.36 -3.98 9.15
CA ASP A 8 -4.65 -3.67 7.92
C ASP A 8 -3.68 -2.49 8.12
N ARG A 9 -2.73 -2.33 7.19
CA ARG A 9 -1.68 -1.31 7.27
C ARG A 9 -2.21 0.12 7.40
N ASN A 10 -3.41 0.39 6.88
CA ASN A 10 -4.03 1.72 6.87
C ASN A 10 -5.10 1.85 7.96
N GLY A 11 -5.58 0.73 8.50
CA GLY A 11 -6.61 0.68 9.54
C GLY A 11 -7.96 1.16 9.06
N PHE A 12 -8.37 0.76 7.86
CA PHE A 12 -9.65 1.19 7.27
C PHE A 12 -10.87 0.58 7.97
N ARG A 13 -10.68 -0.47 8.77
CA ARG A 13 -11.76 -1.07 9.55
C ARG A 13 -11.60 -0.72 11.03
N PRO A 14 -12.66 -0.25 11.71
CA PRO A 14 -12.57 0.02 13.13
C PRO A 14 -12.49 -1.29 13.91
N SER A 15 -11.60 -1.34 14.90
CA SER A 15 -11.53 -2.43 15.85
C SER A 15 -11.19 -1.87 17.23
N ARG A 16 -12.04 -2.19 18.21
CA ARG A 16 -11.97 -1.68 19.57
C ARG A 16 -12.03 -2.84 20.55
N TYR A 17 -11.31 -2.71 21.65
CA TYR A 17 -11.32 -3.73 22.67
C TYR A 17 -11.36 -3.15 24.08
N TYR A 18 -12.03 -3.90 24.95
CA TYR A 18 -12.14 -3.65 26.37
C TYR A 18 -11.36 -4.72 27.12
N LEU A 19 -10.61 -4.30 28.13
CA LEU A 19 -10.04 -5.16 29.14
C LEU A 19 -10.80 -4.92 30.43
N THR A 20 -11.33 -5.97 31.04
CA THR A 20 -12.04 -5.88 32.31
C THR A 20 -11.13 -6.26 33.49
N LYS A 21 -11.59 -6.08 34.72
CA LYS A 21 -10.81 -6.42 35.94
C LYS A 21 -10.85 -7.91 36.27
N ASP A 22 -11.84 -8.63 35.75
CA ASP A 22 -11.98 -10.10 35.76
C ASP A 22 -11.27 -10.78 34.57
N ASP A 23 -10.26 -10.12 33.99
CA ASP A 23 -9.38 -10.64 32.93
C ASP A 23 -10.10 -11.11 31.64
N MET A 24 -11.25 -10.49 31.31
CA MET A 24 -11.88 -10.67 30.01
C MET A 24 -11.37 -9.65 28.99
N LEU A 25 -11.10 -10.13 27.78
CA LEU A 25 -10.86 -9.30 26.60
C LEU A 25 -12.06 -9.38 25.67
N ILE A 26 -12.66 -8.22 25.40
CA ILE A 26 -13.83 -8.11 24.54
C ILE A 26 -13.45 -7.24 23.35
N LEU A 27 -13.40 -7.82 22.16
CA LEU A 27 -13.09 -7.12 20.91
C LEU A 27 -14.35 -7.01 20.05
N SER A 28 -14.60 -5.82 19.51
CA SER A 28 -15.73 -5.51 18.65
C SER A 28 -15.36 -4.43 17.63
N SER A 29 -16.07 -4.41 16.50
CA SER A 29 -15.97 -3.33 15.51
C SER A 29 -16.43 -1.98 16.09
N GLU A 30 -17.30 -2.01 17.10
CA GLU A 30 -17.96 -0.83 17.66
C GLU A 30 -17.90 -0.79 19.19
N THR A 31 -17.91 0.43 19.74
CA THR A 31 -18.09 0.62 21.18
C THR A 31 -19.55 0.39 21.56
N GLY A 32 -19.79 -0.31 22.66
CA GLY A 32 -21.16 -0.51 23.18
C GLY A 32 -21.91 -1.70 22.57
N ALA A 33 -21.25 -2.55 21.78
CA ALA A 33 -21.83 -3.81 21.29
C ALA A 33 -22.26 -4.76 22.42
N LEU A 34 -21.66 -4.60 23.62
CA LEU A 34 -22.03 -5.33 24.83
C LEU A 34 -22.22 -4.35 25.99
N LYS A 35 -23.27 -4.55 26.79
CA LYS A 35 -23.51 -3.78 28.01
C LYS A 35 -22.54 -4.25 29.11
N LEU A 36 -21.64 -3.37 29.53
CA LEU A 36 -20.62 -3.63 30.55
C LEU A 36 -20.75 -2.61 31.69
N ASP A 37 -20.59 -3.05 32.93
CA ASP A 37 -20.46 -2.14 34.07
C ASP A 37 -19.12 -1.41 33.97
N GLU A 38 -19.15 -0.07 33.92
CA GLU A 38 -17.96 0.76 33.82
C GLU A 38 -16.98 0.55 34.98
N LYS A 39 -17.48 0.15 36.16
CA LYS A 39 -16.64 -0.16 37.33
C LYS A 39 -15.75 -1.37 37.09
N ASN A 40 -16.16 -2.29 36.22
CA ASN A 40 -15.39 -3.48 35.87
C ASN A 40 -14.40 -3.24 34.72
N ILE A 41 -14.41 -2.07 34.08
CA ILE A 41 -13.53 -1.80 32.94
C ILE A 41 -12.14 -1.38 33.46
N LYS A 42 -11.12 -2.16 33.10
CA LYS A 42 -9.71 -1.88 33.39
C LYS A 42 -9.09 -0.98 32.33
N ALA A 43 -9.39 -1.21 31.05
CA ALA A 43 -8.95 -0.35 29.95
C ALA A 43 -9.91 -0.39 28.75
N LYS A 44 -10.06 0.76 28.07
CA LYS A 44 -10.75 0.91 26.79
C LYS A 44 -9.69 1.30 25.75
N LYS A 45 -9.49 0.49 24.70
CA LYS A 45 -8.47 0.73 23.68
C LYS A 45 -8.99 0.44 22.27
N ARG A 46 -8.25 0.90 21.26
CA ARG A 46 -8.47 0.57 19.85
C ARG A 46 -7.26 -0.16 19.28
N LEU A 47 -7.49 -1.00 18.28
CA LEU A 47 -6.41 -1.56 17.48
C LEU A 47 -5.96 -0.49 16.48
N GLU A 48 -4.64 -0.27 16.41
CA GLU A 48 -4.06 0.72 15.51
C GLU A 48 -3.64 0.07 14.18
N PRO A 49 -3.51 0.85 13.09
CA PRO A 49 -3.09 0.33 11.80
C PRO A 49 -1.81 -0.51 11.89
N GLY A 50 -1.85 -1.72 11.31
CA GLY A 50 -0.73 -2.66 11.31
C GLY A 50 -0.35 -3.26 12.66
N LYS A 51 -1.17 -3.09 13.71
CA LYS A 51 -0.95 -3.75 15.02
C LYS A 51 -1.70 -5.07 15.14
N LEU A 52 -1.09 -5.98 15.88
CA LEU A 52 -1.60 -7.29 16.24
C LEU A 52 -2.05 -7.28 17.71
N LEU A 53 -3.22 -7.86 17.96
CA LEU A 53 -3.69 -8.21 19.29
C LEU A 53 -3.72 -9.74 19.38
N LEU A 54 -2.96 -10.32 20.30
CA LEU A 54 -2.93 -11.77 20.51
C LEU A 54 -3.17 -12.06 21.98
N VAL A 55 -4.06 -13.00 22.25
CA VAL A 55 -4.41 -13.45 23.60
C VAL A 55 -4.07 -14.93 23.70
N ASP A 56 -3.23 -15.26 24.67
CA ASP A 56 -2.92 -16.63 25.04
C ASP A 56 -3.72 -16.99 26.30
N THR A 57 -4.78 -17.80 26.13
CA THR A 57 -5.63 -18.21 27.24
C THR A 57 -4.98 -19.25 28.14
N ALA A 58 -3.93 -19.95 27.70
CA ALA A 58 -3.21 -20.89 28.55
C ALA A 58 -2.27 -20.16 29.52
N ARG A 59 -1.68 -19.04 29.08
CA ARG A 59 -0.81 -18.18 29.90
C ARG A 59 -1.55 -17.03 30.59
N GLY A 60 -2.84 -16.84 30.28
CA GLY A 60 -3.68 -15.79 30.88
C GLY A 60 -3.20 -14.37 30.56
N ARG A 61 -2.58 -14.14 29.39
CA ARG A 61 -2.00 -12.83 29.06
C ARG A 61 -2.29 -12.37 27.64
N VAL A 62 -2.40 -11.05 27.49
CA VAL A 62 -2.39 -10.36 26.20
C VAL A 62 -0.94 -10.15 25.80
N ILE A 63 -0.56 -10.64 24.63
CA ILE A 63 0.78 -10.51 24.08
C ILE A 63 0.82 -9.19 23.29
N ALA A 64 1.80 -8.35 23.61
CA ALA A 64 1.95 -7.06 22.95
C ALA A 64 2.42 -7.22 21.50
N ASP A 65 2.00 -6.31 20.61
CA ASP A 65 2.38 -6.31 19.19
C ASP A 65 3.91 -6.37 18.97
N ASN A 66 4.68 -5.58 19.74
CA ASN A 66 6.13 -5.57 19.66
C ASN A 66 6.74 -6.93 20.04
N GLU A 67 6.22 -7.60 21.06
CA GLU A 67 6.71 -8.91 21.49
C GLU A 67 6.51 -9.96 20.39
N ILE A 68 5.34 -9.95 19.73
CA ILE A 68 5.03 -10.85 18.62
C ILE A 68 6.00 -10.56 17.46
N LYS A 69 6.13 -9.29 17.08
CA LYS A 69 6.97 -8.88 15.95
C LYS A 69 8.45 -9.16 16.22
N GLU A 70 8.95 -8.91 17.43
CA GLU A 70 10.33 -9.22 17.82
C GLU A 70 10.60 -10.71 17.80
N HIS A 71 9.69 -11.54 18.31
CA HIS A 71 9.85 -12.99 18.26
C HIS A 71 10.00 -13.46 16.81
N TYR A 72 9.09 -13.05 15.91
CA TYR A 72 9.18 -13.47 14.51
C TYR A 72 10.33 -12.81 13.75
N ALA A 73 10.71 -11.57 14.07
CA ALA A 73 11.85 -10.88 13.47
C ALA A 73 13.19 -11.53 13.86
N ASN A 74 13.26 -12.18 15.02
CA ASN A 74 14.47 -12.88 15.48
C ASN A 74 14.45 -14.39 15.18
N ALA A 75 13.35 -14.94 14.64
CA ALA A 75 13.22 -16.37 14.35
C ALA A 75 14.23 -16.87 13.31
N LYS A 76 14.71 -15.98 12.43
CA LYS A 76 15.70 -16.27 11.39
C LYS A 76 16.62 -15.06 11.17
N PRO A 77 17.82 -15.24 10.60
CA PRO A 77 18.77 -14.14 10.39
C PRO A 77 18.38 -13.27 9.17
N TYR A 78 17.18 -12.66 9.16
CA TYR A 78 16.69 -11.85 8.04
C TYR A 78 17.63 -10.70 7.68
N LYS A 79 18.27 -10.08 8.69
CA LYS A 79 19.27 -9.02 8.46
C LYS A 79 20.48 -9.51 7.64
N GLN A 80 20.87 -10.78 7.80
CA GLN A 80 21.93 -11.37 6.98
C GLN A 80 21.44 -11.61 5.55
N TRP A 81 20.21 -12.08 5.38
CA TRP A 81 19.62 -12.30 4.05
C TRP A 81 19.47 -10.99 3.27
N LEU A 82 19.08 -9.91 3.94
CA LEU A 82 18.97 -8.57 3.33
C LEU A 82 20.32 -8.04 2.81
N LYS A 83 21.46 -8.48 3.34
CA LYS A 83 22.78 -8.09 2.80
C LYS A 83 23.03 -8.63 1.40
N ASN A 84 22.32 -9.69 1.00
CA ASN A 84 22.42 -10.23 -0.36
C ASN A 84 21.54 -9.44 -1.34
N LEU A 85 20.75 -8.49 -0.87
CA LEU A 85 19.92 -7.63 -1.72
C LEU A 85 20.80 -6.54 -2.33
N VAL A 86 20.84 -6.49 -3.65
CA VAL A 86 21.54 -5.44 -4.39
C VAL A 86 20.55 -4.33 -4.68
N GLU A 87 20.74 -3.17 -4.04
CA GLU A 87 19.95 -1.98 -4.31
C GLU A 87 20.50 -1.29 -5.57
N LEU A 88 19.80 -1.48 -6.70
CA LEU A 88 20.18 -0.90 -8.00
C LEU A 88 20.19 0.63 -7.99
N GLU A 89 19.31 1.26 -7.21
CA GLU A 89 19.24 2.72 -7.05
C GLU A 89 20.51 3.32 -6.42
N LYS A 90 21.20 2.55 -5.58
CA LYS A 90 22.48 2.96 -4.96
C LYS A 90 23.68 2.66 -5.85
N GLN A 91 23.51 1.87 -6.91
CA GLN A 91 24.59 1.60 -7.83
C GLN A 91 24.83 2.83 -8.69
N HIS A 92 26.10 3.20 -8.85
CA HIS A 92 26.46 4.19 -9.84
C HIS A 92 26.29 3.54 -11.21
N SER A 93 25.16 3.81 -11.86
CA SER A 93 25.10 3.77 -13.30
C SER A 93 26.12 4.80 -13.79
N GLY A 94 27.11 4.37 -14.58
CA GLY A 94 28.06 5.28 -15.22
C GLY A 94 27.34 6.35 -16.05
N VAL A 95 28.08 7.26 -16.67
CA VAL A 95 27.49 8.31 -17.52
C VAL A 95 26.72 7.66 -18.68
N TYR A 96 25.40 7.50 -18.51
CA TYR A 96 24.52 7.03 -19.57
C TYR A 96 24.40 8.15 -20.60
N LYS A 97 25.16 8.05 -21.68
CA LYS A 97 24.94 8.88 -22.86
C LYS A 97 23.79 8.29 -23.65
N HIS A 98 22.61 8.88 -23.49
CA HIS A 98 21.46 8.53 -24.31
C HIS A 98 21.82 8.77 -25.79
N LYS A 99 21.74 7.72 -26.61
CA LYS A 99 21.88 7.84 -28.06
C LYS A 99 20.50 8.15 -28.62
N PHE A 100 20.25 9.44 -28.87
CA PHE A 100 19.03 9.86 -29.55
C PHE A 100 18.99 9.24 -30.94
N LEU A 101 17.82 8.69 -31.29
CA LEU A 101 17.51 8.29 -32.66
C LEU A 101 17.46 9.52 -33.56
N LYS A 102 17.65 9.33 -34.87
CA LYS A 102 17.43 10.41 -35.83
C LYS A 102 15.95 10.77 -35.89
N GLU A 103 15.64 12.02 -36.20
CA GLU A 103 14.26 12.52 -36.27
C GLU A 103 13.37 11.66 -37.17
N ASP A 104 13.86 11.26 -38.34
CA ASP A 104 13.13 10.38 -39.27
C ASP A 104 12.79 9.01 -38.67
N GLU A 105 13.68 8.46 -37.84
CA GLU A 105 13.48 7.17 -37.17
C GLU A 105 12.46 7.32 -36.04
N VAL A 106 12.54 8.41 -35.29
CA VAL A 106 11.56 8.74 -34.24
C VAL A 106 10.17 8.89 -34.84
N LEU A 107 10.02 9.64 -35.93
CA LEU A 107 8.73 9.86 -36.60
C LEU A 107 8.17 8.55 -37.18
N LYS A 108 9.02 7.67 -37.72
CA LYS A 108 8.60 6.33 -38.18
C LYS A 108 8.05 5.48 -37.03
N LEU A 109 8.75 5.45 -35.90
CA LEU A 109 8.31 4.70 -34.72
C LEU A 109 7.04 5.29 -34.11
N GLN A 110 6.95 6.62 -34.00
CA GLN A 110 5.75 7.30 -33.52
C GLN A 110 4.54 6.93 -34.37
N LYS A 111 4.67 6.95 -35.70
CA LYS A 111 3.60 6.50 -36.62
C LYS A 111 3.29 5.02 -36.48
N ALA A 112 4.31 4.16 -36.36
CA ALA A 112 4.13 2.71 -36.24
C ALA A 112 3.35 2.33 -34.96
N PHE A 113 3.57 3.05 -33.86
CA PHE A 113 2.86 2.86 -32.60
C PHE A 113 1.60 3.73 -32.46
N GLY A 114 1.22 4.49 -33.49
CA GLY A 114 -0.01 5.28 -33.49
C GLY A 114 0.01 6.56 -32.65
N TRP A 115 1.19 7.09 -32.30
CA TRP A 115 1.30 8.34 -31.55
C TRP A 115 0.76 9.52 -32.35
N SER A 116 -0.18 10.25 -31.75
CA SER A 116 -0.71 11.50 -32.29
C SER A 116 0.09 12.72 -31.80
N TYR A 117 0.00 13.82 -32.55
CA TYR A 117 0.60 15.10 -32.15
C TYR A 117 0.03 15.59 -30.81
N ASP A 118 -1.27 15.45 -30.61
CA ASP A 118 -1.96 15.91 -29.40
C ASP A 118 -1.52 15.11 -28.17
N GLU A 119 -1.36 13.79 -28.26
CA GLU A 119 -0.84 12.97 -27.16
C GLU A 119 0.60 13.37 -26.79
N LEU A 120 1.47 13.57 -27.79
CA LEU A 120 2.85 13.98 -27.55
C LEU A 120 2.92 15.36 -26.89
N LYS A 121 2.10 16.31 -27.34
CA LYS A 121 2.10 17.69 -26.83
C LYS A 121 1.38 17.85 -25.50
N MET A 122 0.20 17.25 -25.35
CA MET A 122 -0.64 17.43 -24.17
C MET A 122 -0.23 16.50 -23.04
N SER A 123 0.20 15.26 -23.34
CA SER A 123 0.59 14.29 -22.30
C SER A 123 2.11 14.26 -22.11
N VAL A 124 2.87 13.81 -23.11
CA VAL A 124 4.32 13.54 -22.95
C VAL A 124 5.12 14.81 -22.64
N ALA A 125 4.89 15.89 -23.38
CA ALA A 125 5.61 17.15 -23.15
C ALA A 125 5.25 17.76 -21.78
N SER A 126 3.99 17.67 -21.34
CA SER A 126 3.58 18.14 -20.01
C SER A 126 4.24 17.34 -18.89
N MET A 127 4.29 15.99 -19.00
CA MET A 127 5.00 15.13 -18.04
C MET A 127 6.49 15.44 -18.00
N ALA A 128 7.13 15.65 -19.16
CA ALA A 128 8.54 15.97 -19.24
C ALA A 128 8.88 17.34 -18.63
N GLN A 129 7.99 18.32 -18.77
CA GLN A 129 8.19 19.68 -18.24
C GLN A 129 7.85 19.82 -16.76
N ASN A 130 6.74 19.22 -16.32
CA ASN A 130 6.14 19.46 -15.01
C ASN A 130 6.34 18.29 -14.02
N GLY A 131 6.77 17.12 -14.48
CA GLY A 131 6.89 15.90 -13.66
C GLY A 131 5.55 15.35 -13.18
N LYS A 132 4.44 15.76 -13.82
CA LYS A 132 3.07 15.37 -13.48
C LYS A 132 2.28 15.13 -14.77
N GLU A 133 1.29 14.25 -14.69
CA GLU A 133 0.34 14.05 -15.77
C GLU A 133 -0.48 15.32 -16.03
N ALA A 134 -0.91 15.52 -17.28
CA ALA A 134 -1.72 16.67 -17.65
C ALA A 134 -3.15 16.52 -17.10
N LEU A 135 -3.67 17.61 -16.54
CA LEU A 135 -5.07 17.68 -16.14
C LEU A 135 -5.94 18.05 -17.34
N ALA A 136 -7.02 17.32 -17.52
CA ALA A 136 -8.05 17.60 -18.50
C ALA A 136 -9.42 17.69 -17.82
N ALA A 137 -10.37 18.34 -18.49
CA ALA A 137 -11.76 18.45 -18.05
C ALA A 137 -12.68 18.02 -19.19
N MET A 138 -13.98 17.84 -18.89
CA MET A 138 -15.00 17.23 -19.75
C MET A 138 -14.91 15.69 -19.84
N GLY A 139 -16.01 15.06 -20.25
CA GLY A 139 -16.06 13.61 -20.48
C GLY A 139 -15.37 13.20 -21.77
N VAL A 140 -15.04 11.92 -21.89
CA VAL A 140 -14.45 11.34 -23.10
C VAL A 140 -15.57 11.07 -24.11
N ASP A 141 -15.63 11.88 -25.18
CA ASP A 141 -16.62 11.76 -26.27
C ASP A 141 -16.07 10.96 -27.48
N THR A 142 -15.09 10.09 -27.23
CA THR A 142 -14.56 9.17 -28.25
C THR A 142 -15.26 7.81 -28.14
N PRO A 143 -15.43 7.07 -29.27
CA PRO A 143 -16.01 5.74 -29.23
C PRO A 143 -15.13 4.79 -28.38
N LEU A 144 -15.76 3.75 -27.79
CA LEU A 144 -15.02 2.66 -27.16
C LEU A 144 -13.99 2.08 -28.15
N ALA A 145 -12.84 1.63 -27.67
CA ALA A 145 -11.74 1.18 -28.54
C ALA A 145 -12.17 0.14 -29.59
N ILE A 146 -13.02 -0.83 -29.21
CA ILE A 146 -13.58 -1.85 -30.12
C ILE A 146 -14.50 -1.29 -31.22
N LEU A 147 -15.12 -0.12 -30.98
CA LEU A 147 -16.01 0.56 -31.93
C LEU A 147 -15.27 1.67 -32.71
N SER A 148 -14.00 1.92 -32.40
CA SER A 148 -13.23 2.97 -33.05
C SER A 148 -12.94 2.62 -34.50
N LYS A 149 -13.01 3.64 -35.36
CA LYS A 149 -12.59 3.54 -36.77
C LYS A 149 -11.09 3.79 -36.94
N THR A 150 -10.43 4.28 -35.90
CA THR A 150 -8.99 4.53 -35.87
C THR A 150 -8.30 3.47 -35.03
N TYR A 151 -7.01 3.24 -35.28
CA TYR A 151 -6.19 2.37 -34.45
C TYR A 151 -6.22 2.87 -33.00
N GLN A 152 -6.44 1.95 -32.06
CA GLN A 152 -6.38 2.17 -30.62
C GLN A 152 -5.42 1.12 -30.05
N PRO A 153 -4.53 1.50 -29.12
CA PRO A 153 -3.60 0.58 -28.47
C PRO A 153 -4.30 -0.45 -27.57
#